data_AF-A0A2E9RT71-F1
#
_entry.id   AF-A0A2E9RT71-F1
#
_cell.length_a   1.000
_cell.length_b   1.000
_cell.length_c   1.000
_cell.angle_alpha   90.00
_cell.angle_beta   90.00
_cell.angle_gamma   90.00
#
_symmetry.space_group_name_H-M   'P 1'
#
loop_
_entity.id
_entity.type
_entity.pdbx_description
1 polymer ?
#
loop_
_entity_poly.entity_id
_entity_poly.type
_entity_poly.pdbx_seq_one_letter_code
_entity_poly.pdbx_strand_id
1 'polypeptide(L)'
;MLSPGTRIGPARILRHLGENLFGDTYEVIGEAGKGKGERFLVKVLPRELLEDPGFSDHFLRECQVVEQLDQDGISALESYGVTKWKHWLRYAWESGLELAAATETAEETEGPPKFRRASSLREYMEIRTEPLLEEEVLVVLTSILLALRSAHAVGLIHGNLKPSNVLLGITDSGSLDARLTEFSLSRLTGEEWFRARWKAAEDANPSDERSEAMIASRATFLHRPPEELVGEVAEEQGDLFSIGLVARRMLTGCSAEKVRSPELDENLPPAWAKWIAKATAKRPEDRFPDAGRAIVALPGIVDISRFGLSSDEEPDEQSLIDAEELRLQREIEWKAAEKARSLKAKRGITGILAGVFLACYLVSTLHALFYPKPWVEYKHATALDSFQLGVGLWSGKAWGVTPKIYDPLKKGGQDVPGEWSLEDGHFQLRFRKFKLVGPNDNGKKRWQSMGTDSTSSEDYFVWTDILSYERGSDVLMFVKRIGDKGETYVSVADKNGDIRFVLESRLENPANGFQKAELRFDPEKSGESHWTLFFGLGFLAASLLYRIEGIPLLNRSKKSDSTQA
;
A
#
# COMPACT_ATOMS: atom_id res chain seq x y z
N MET A 1 28.32 10.12 7.82
CA MET A 1 28.80 11.47 8.20
C MET A 1 29.26 12.32 7.01
N LEU A 2 28.78 13.55 6.94
CA LEU A 2 29.12 14.55 5.92
C LEU A 2 30.06 15.60 6.49
N SER A 3 31.06 16.00 5.70
CA SER A 3 32.06 16.98 6.14
C SER A 3 31.51 18.41 6.18
N PRO A 4 31.97 19.25 7.11
CA PRO A 4 31.74 20.70 7.06
C PRO A 4 32.04 21.28 5.67
N GLY A 5 31.19 22.20 5.21
CA GLY A 5 31.27 22.79 3.87
C GLY A 5 30.49 22.03 2.79
N THR A 6 30.05 20.79 3.05
CA THR A 6 29.18 20.05 2.12
C THR A 6 27.83 20.78 1.97
N ARG A 7 27.30 20.85 0.74
CA ARG A 7 25.96 21.40 0.48
C ARG A 7 24.88 20.33 0.49
N ILE A 8 23.73 20.67 1.09
CA ILE A 8 22.48 19.90 1.06
C ILE A 8 21.37 20.89 0.70
N GLY A 9 20.75 20.71 -0.48
CA GLY A 9 19.79 21.67 -1.00
C GLY A 9 20.37 23.10 -1.04
N PRO A 10 19.68 24.12 -0.50
CA PRO A 10 20.17 25.50 -0.43
C PRO A 10 21.10 25.78 0.76
N ALA A 11 21.48 24.76 1.54
CA ALA A 11 22.22 24.92 2.80
C ALA A 11 23.64 24.37 2.72
N ARG A 12 24.54 24.93 3.54
CA ARG A 12 25.90 24.43 3.75
C ARG A 12 26.07 23.94 5.18
N ILE A 13 26.62 22.74 5.34
CA ILE A 13 26.92 22.16 6.64
C ILE A 13 28.01 22.98 7.35
N LEU A 14 27.73 23.36 8.60
CA LEU A 14 28.69 23.97 9.51
C LEU A 14 29.39 22.90 10.35
N ARG A 15 28.61 22.03 11.00
CA ARG A 15 29.12 20.91 11.80
C ARG A 15 28.08 19.80 11.97
N HIS A 16 28.56 18.62 12.31
CA HIS A 16 27.73 17.51 12.77
C HIS A 16 27.38 17.72 14.25
N LEU A 17 26.14 17.42 14.62
CA LEU A 17 25.62 17.60 15.98
C LEU A 17 25.42 16.28 16.72
N GLY A 18 25.19 15.19 15.99
CA GLY A 18 25.09 13.86 16.57
C GLY A 18 24.51 12.83 15.62
N GLU A 19 24.79 11.56 15.94
CA GLU A 19 24.24 10.40 15.25
C GLU A 19 23.00 9.88 16.00
N ASN A 20 21.83 9.97 15.37
CA ASN A 20 20.58 9.46 15.92
C ASN A 20 20.18 8.14 15.26
N LEU A 21 19.22 7.45 15.85
CA LEU A 21 18.66 6.20 15.33
C LEU A 21 18.18 6.30 13.86
N PHE A 22 17.84 7.52 13.43
CA PHE A 22 17.22 7.84 12.15
C PHE A 22 18.14 8.65 11.24
N GLY A 23 19.44 8.63 11.51
CA GLY A 23 20.45 9.32 10.71
C GLY A 23 21.12 10.48 11.42
N ASP A 24 21.97 11.16 10.67
CA ASP A 24 22.86 12.20 11.16
C ASP A 24 22.16 13.56 11.21
N THR A 25 22.35 14.30 12.31
CA THR A 25 21.86 15.68 12.44
C THR A 25 23.01 16.67 12.30
N TYR A 26 22.79 17.74 11.54
CA TYR A 26 23.79 18.76 11.23
C TYR A 26 23.27 20.16 11.51
N GLU A 27 24.15 21.02 12.03
CA GLU A 27 23.96 22.47 11.99
C GLU A 27 24.36 22.95 10.60
N VAL A 28 23.48 23.72 9.96
CA VAL A 28 23.72 24.26 8.63
C VAL A 28 23.40 25.74 8.57
N ILE A 29 23.94 26.42 7.56
CA ILE A 29 23.60 27.81 7.22
C ILE A 29 23.01 27.86 5.82
N GLY A 30 21.92 28.61 5.63
CA GLY A 30 21.34 28.81 4.31
C GLY A 30 22.22 29.73 3.45
N GLU A 31 22.48 29.33 2.20
CA GLU A 31 23.30 30.13 1.28
C GLU A 31 22.47 30.78 0.15
N ALA A 32 21.21 30.35 -0.02
CA ALA A 32 20.30 30.83 -1.06
C ALA A 32 18.83 30.76 -0.61
N GLY A 33 17.96 31.47 -1.33
CA GLY A 33 16.51 31.45 -1.10
C GLY A 33 16.07 32.23 0.14
N LYS A 34 14.87 31.93 0.65
CA LYS A 34 14.23 32.63 1.78
C LYS A 34 14.99 32.51 3.11
N GLY A 35 15.87 31.52 3.27
CA GLY A 35 16.65 31.30 4.51
C GLY A 35 18.14 31.65 4.39
N LYS A 36 18.52 32.53 3.46
CA LYS A 36 19.93 32.90 3.27
C LYS A 36 20.48 33.63 4.50
N GLY A 37 21.55 33.09 5.09
CA GLY A 37 22.21 33.61 6.29
C GLY A 37 21.65 33.07 7.60
N GLU A 38 20.52 32.36 7.56
CA GLU A 38 19.89 31.76 8.74
C GLU A 38 20.52 30.42 9.07
N ARG A 39 20.54 30.07 10.37
CA ARG A 39 20.92 28.76 10.85
C ARG A 39 19.68 27.90 11.03
N PHE A 40 19.80 26.62 10.68
CA PHE A 40 18.77 25.63 10.88
C PHE A 40 19.41 24.25 11.06
N LEU A 41 18.59 23.29 11.49
CA LEU A 41 18.98 21.90 11.63
C LEU A 41 18.61 21.14 10.37
N VAL A 42 19.53 20.31 9.88
CA VAL A 42 19.24 19.35 8.81
C VAL A 42 19.53 17.95 9.31
N LYS A 43 18.50 17.11 9.30
CA LYS A 43 18.63 15.69 9.55
C LYS A 43 18.71 14.95 8.22
N VAL A 44 19.71 14.09 8.06
CA VAL A 44 19.93 13.30 6.85
C VAL A 44 19.68 11.84 7.17
N LEU A 45 18.72 11.23 6.49
CA LEU A 45 18.34 9.84 6.70
C LEU A 45 19.46 8.88 6.23
N PRO A 46 19.55 7.69 6.85
CA PRO A 46 20.53 6.65 6.50
C PRO A 46 20.39 6.18 5.06
N ARG A 47 21.50 5.73 4.47
CA ARG A 47 21.57 5.33 3.06
C ARG A 47 20.82 4.02 2.81
N GLU A 48 20.71 3.17 3.82
CA GLU A 48 20.07 1.87 3.78
C GLU A 48 18.58 1.97 3.44
N LEU A 49 17.92 3.07 3.84
CA LEU A 49 16.53 3.36 3.45
C LEU A 49 16.36 3.59 1.94
N LEU A 50 17.46 3.89 1.22
CA LEU A 50 17.43 4.12 -0.22
C LEU A 50 17.40 2.83 -1.04
N GLU A 51 17.66 1.68 -0.41
CA GLU A 51 17.69 0.39 -1.08
C GLU A 51 16.28 -0.17 -1.33
N ASP A 52 15.27 0.38 -0.65
CA ASP A 52 13.88 -0.01 -0.80
C ASP A 52 13.19 0.71 -1.99
N PRO A 53 12.76 -0.05 -3.04
CA PRO A 53 12.05 0.51 -4.18
C PRO A 53 10.72 1.16 -3.74
N GLY A 54 10.67 2.49 -3.81
CA GLY A 54 9.47 3.28 -3.47
C GLY A 54 9.57 4.06 -2.16
N PHE A 55 10.65 3.89 -1.39
CA PHE A 55 10.88 4.66 -0.16
C PHE A 55 10.84 6.17 -0.40
N SER A 56 11.40 6.65 -1.52
CA SER A 56 11.40 8.09 -1.83
C SER A 56 9.99 8.66 -1.99
N ASP A 57 9.12 7.95 -2.69
CA ASP A 57 7.74 8.40 -2.88
C ASP A 57 6.95 8.32 -1.57
N HIS A 58 7.19 7.28 -0.77
CA HIS A 58 6.64 7.15 0.58
C HIS A 58 7.07 8.30 1.47
N PHE A 59 8.38 8.53 1.61
CA PHE A 59 8.96 9.60 2.40
C PHE A 59 8.38 10.97 2.04
N LEU A 60 8.30 11.30 0.74
CA LEU A 60 7.74 12.58 0.30
C LEU A 60 6.25 12.73 0.67
N ARG A 61 5.44 11.68 0.50
CA ARG A 61 4.03 11.69 0.91
C ARG A 61 3.88 11.88 2.41
N GLU A 62 4.67 11.18 3.21
CA GLU A 62 4.56 11.27 4.66
C GLU A 62 5.09 12.59 5.22
N CYS A 63 6.14 13.16 4.61
CA CYS A 63 6.61 14.50 4.96
C CYS A 63 5.53 15.57 4.74
N GLN A 64 4.73 15.47 3.66
CA GLN A 64 3.61 16.38 3.42
C GLN A 64 2.57 16.37 4.53
N VAL A 65 2.36 15.22 5.17
CA VAL A 65 1.40 15.09 6.28
C VAL A 65 2.01 15.68 7.56
N VAL A 66 3.28 15.38 7.85
CA VAL A 66 3.98 15.89 9.05
C VAL A 66 4.22 17.40 8.99
N GLU A 67 4.51 17.96 7.81
CA GLU A 67 4.68 19.41 7.59
C GLU A 67 3.43 20.24 7.97
N GLN A 68 2.24 19.62 8.02
CA GLN A 68 1.01 20.29 8.44
C GLN A 68 0.91 20.48 9.96
N LEU A 69 1.80 19.83 10.75
CA LEU A 69 1.88 20.04 12.19
C LEU A 69 2.67 21.31 12.50
N ASP A 70 1.95 22.43 12.54
CA ASP A 70 2.47 23.73 12.96
C ASP A 70 1.57 24.29 14.08
N GLN A 71 1.92 23.97 15.31
CA GLN A 71 1.18 24.33 16.53
C GLN A 71 2.16 24.64 17.66
N ASP A 72 1.71 25.42 18.65
CA ASP A 72 2.50 25.69 19.85
C ASP A 72 2.93 24.39 20.54
N GLY A 73 4.18 24.35 21.00
CA GLY A 73 4.79 23.15 21.58
C GLY A 73 5.29 22.11 20.56
N ILE A 74 5.19 22.37 19.25
CA ILE A 74 5.77 21.53 18.20
C ILE A 74 6.88 22.29 17.48
N SER A 75 8.07 21.69 17.38
CA SER A 75 9.13 22.12 16.47
C SER A 75 8.81 21.56 15.08
N ALA A 76 8.11 22.36 14.29
CA ALA A 76 7.56 21.96 12.99
C ALA A 76 8.64 21.56 11.97
N LEU A 77 8.27 20.65 11.07
CA LEU A 77 9.08 20.30 9.90
C LEU A 77 8.99 21.45 8.88
N GLU A 78 10.03 22.28 8.79
CA GLU A 78 10.01 23.49 7.94
C GLU A 78 10.14 23.19 6.44
N SER A 79 10.89 22.15 6.09
CA SER A 79 11.00 21.66 4.71
C SER A 79 11.70 20.30 4.67
N TYR A 80 11.65 19.65 3.52
CA TYR A 80 12.29 18.37 3.28
C TYR A 80 12.66 18.24 1.81
N GLY A 81 13.48 17.25 1.49
CA GLY A 81 13.79 16.99 0.10
C GLY A 81 14.65 15.76 -0.14
N VAL A 82 14.81 15.49 -1.43
CA VAL A 82 15.63 14.39 -1.94
C VAL A 82 16.69 14.97 -2.87
N THR A 83 17.97 14.61 -2.69
CA THR A 83 19.07 15.12 -3.53
C THR A 83 20.09 14.05 -3.86
N LYS A 84 20.17 13.67 -5.14
CA LYS A 84 21.00 12.59 -5.73
C LYS A 84 20.82 11.22 -5.05
N TRP A 85 21.04 11.11 -3.74
CA TRP A 85 20.97 9.90 -2.89
C TRP A 85 20.79 10.23 -1.40
N LYS A 86 20.08 11.32 -1.06
CA LYS A 86 19.93 11.76 0.34
C LYS A 86 18.53 12.29 0.56
N HIS A 87 17.89 11.80 1.60
CA HIS A 87 16.61 12.29 2.11
C HIS A 87 16.93 13.12 3.33
N TRP A 88 16.43 14.35 3.34
CA TRP A 88 16.75 15.29 4.39
C TRP A 88 15.49 15.99 4.88
N LEU A 89 15.50 16.31 6.16
CA LEU A 89 14.47 17.02 6.89
C LEU A 89 15.09 18.27 7.49
N ARG A 90 14.41 19.41 7.40
CA ARG A 90 14.84 20.69 7.97
C ARG A 90 13.94 21.05 9.15
N TYR A 91 14.57 21.43 10.26
CA TYR A 91 13.92 21.96 11.45
C TYR A 91 14.52 23.32 11.80
N ALA A 92 13.74 24.13 12.51
CA ALA A 92 14.22 25.40 13.05
C ALA A 92 15.45 25.21 13.95
N TRP A 93 16.29 26.24 14.03
CA TRP A 93 17.37 26.25 15.02
C TRP A 93 16.83 26.73 16.37
N GLU A 94 16.91 25.86 17.37
CA GLU A 94 16.58 26.22 18.76
C GLU A 94 17.87 26.57 19.52
N SER A 95 17.92 27.75 20.12
CA SER A 95 19.14 28.26 20.80
C SER A 95 19.52 27.47 22.04
N GLY A 96 18.56 26.74 22.63
CA GLY A 96 18.71 26.03 23.89
C GLY A 96 18.71 26.94 25.11
N LEU A 97 18.85 26.32 26.28
CA LEU A 97 19.03 26.96 27.58
C LEU A 97 20.51 27.04 27.95
N GLU A 98 20.94 28.14 28.54
CA GLU A 98 22.30 28.30 29.07
C GLU A 98 22.30 28.01 30.57
N LEU A 99 23.11 27.04 30.98
CA LEU A 99 23.21 26.54 32.35
C LEU A 99 24.64 26.70 32.85
N ALA A 100 24.80 27.08 34.12
CA ALA A 100 26.09 26.97 34.78
C ALA A 100 26.45 25.48 34.89
N ALA A 101 27.58 25.07 34.32
CA ALA A 101 28.06 23.70 34.46
C ALA A 101 28.43 23.47 35.93
N ALA A 102 27.92 22.39 36.52
CA ALA A 102 28.38 21.94 37.82
C ALA A 102 29.90 21.72 37.73
N THR A 103 30.66 22.53 38.46
CA THR A 103 32.10 22.32 38.63
C THR A 103 32.29 21.06 39.44
N GLU A 104 32.72 19.98 38.79
CA GLU A 104 33.19 18.79 39.48
C GLU A 104 34.37 19.22 40.38
N THR A 105 34.20 19.00 41.68
CA THR A 105 35.15 19.19 42.79
C THR A 105 35.46 20.63 43.22
N ALA A 106 35.28 20.87 44.52
CA ALA A 106 35.47 22.14 45.23
C ALA A 106 36.94 22.50 45.50
N GLU A 107 37.89 21.87 44.79
CA GLU A 107 39.30 22.19 44.90
C GLU A 107 39.78 22.73 43.55
N GLU A 108 40.03 24.04 43.53
CA GLU A 108 40.69 24.79 42.45
C GLU A 108 39.92 24.96 41.14
N THR A 109 39.13 26.03 41.05
CA THR A 109 39.15 26.86 39.84
C THR A 109 38.83 28.32 40.17
N GLU A 110 39.87 29.14 40.33
CA GLU A 110 39.75 30.59 40.15
C GLU A 110 39.43 30.88 38.68
N GLY A 111 38.16 30.87 38.32
CA GLY A 111 37.69 31.18 36.97
C GLY A 111 36.20 31.48 36.93
N PRO A 112 35.71 32.25 35.94
CA PRO A 112 34.28 32.49 35.78
C PRO A 112 33.53 31.17 35.58
N PRO A 113 32.27 31.06 36.04
CA PRO A 113 31.46 29.85 35.87
C PRO A 113 31.41 29.46 34.39
N LYS A 114 31.72 28.20 34.10
CA LYS A 114 31.64 27.66 32.73
C LYS A 114 30.18 27.42 32.42
N PHE A 115 29.62 28.15 31.47
CA PHE A 115 28.28 27.89 30.98
C PHE A 115 28.28 26.80 29.90
N ARG A 116 27.31 25.89 29.95
CA ARG A 116 27.01 24.90 28.92
C ARG A 116 25.60 25.14 28.40
N ARG A 117 25.40 24.91 27.11
CA ARG A 117 24.05 24.96 26.51
C ARG A 117 23.43 23.58 26.47
N ALA A 118 22.14 23.52 26.80
CA ALA A 118 21.28 22.38 26.61
C ALA A 118 20.18 22.74 25.60
N SER A 119 20.20 22.10 24.44
CA SER A 119 19.15 22.27 23.42
C SER A 119 18.00 21.28 23.62
N SER A 120 18.23 20.18 24.34
CA SER A 120 17.20 19.18 24.65
C SER A 120 17.06 18.92 26.15
N LEU A 121 15.92 18.37 26.55
CA LEU A 121 15.66 17.95 27.94
C LEU A 121 16.67 16.89 28.40
N ARG A 122 17.13 16.02 27.51
CA ARG A 122 18.22 15.07 27.81
C ARG A 122 19.48 15.80 28.28
N GLU A 123 19.99 16.73 27.48
CA GLU A 123 21.22 17.48 27.79
C GLU A 123 21.03 18.33 29.06
N TYR A 124 19.85 18.90 29.23
CA TYR A 124 19.49 19.68 30.40
C TYR A 124 19.61 18.86 31.70
N MET A 125 19.05 17.65 31.70
CA MET A 125 19.13 16.72 32.83
C MET A 125 20.56 16.21 33.07
N GLU A 126 21.33 15.96 32.00
CA GLU A 126 22.73 15.54 32.10
C GLU A 126 23.64 16.63 32.67
N ILE A 127 23.38 17.92 32.35
CA ILE A 127 24.16 19.05 32.90
C ILE A 127 23.77 19.36 34.34
N ARG A 128 22.47 19.33 34.67
CA ARG A 128 21.97 19.71 35.99
C ARG A 128 22.22 18.64 37.06
N THR A 129 22.23 17.35 36.68
CA THR A 129 22.40 16.16 37.54
C THR A 129 21.37 15.97 38.65
N GLU A 130 20.78 17.03 39.19
CA GLU A 130 19.68 17.01 40.15
C GLU A 130 18.31 16.88 39.47
N PRO A 131 17.31 16.29 40.15
CA PRO A 131 15.94 16.27 39.66
C PRO A 131 15.37 17.67 39.39
N LEU A 132 14.44 17.74 38.45
CA LEU A 132 13.70 18.97 38.15
C LEU A 132 12.66 19.22 39.24
N LEU A 133 12.37 20.50 39.49
CA LEU A 133 11.30 20.89 40.40
C LEU A 133 9.94 20.53 39.79
N GLU A 134 8.95 20.25 40.65
CA GLU A 134 7.59 19.89 40.19
C GLU A 134 6.97 20.96 39.27
N GLU A 135 7.26 22.24 39.51
CA GLU A 135 6.81 23.36 38.68
C GLU A 135 7.44 23.32 37.27
N GLU A 136 8.73 23.00 37.18
CA GLU A 136 9.44 22.87 35.89
C GLU A 136 8.89 21.66 35.12
N VAL A 137 8.68 20.55 35.82
CA VAL A 137 8.07 19.34 35.26
C VAL A 137 6.66 19.63 34.75
N LEU A 138 5.85 20.35 35.54
CA LEU A 138 4.50 20.73 35.16
C LEU A 138 4.48 21.56 33.87
N VAL A 139 5.36 22.56 33.75
CA VAL A 139 5.49 23.38 32.54
C VAL A 139 5.85 22.53 31.33
N VAL A 140 6.91 21.71 31.44
CA VAL A 140 7.39 20.87 30.33
C VAL A 140 6.32 19.87 29.90
N LEU A 141 5.71 19.15 30.84
CA LEU A 141 4.68 18.15 30.52
C LEU A 141 3.43 18.79 29.92
N THR A 142 3.04 19.97 30.40
CA THR A 142 1.86 20.65 29.86
C THR A 142 2.08 21.02 28.39
N SER A 143 3.22 21.63 28.05
CA SER A 143 3.54 21.97 26.65
C SER A 143 3.59 20.73 25.76
N ILE A 144 4.23 19.65 26.24
CA ILE A 144 4.34 18.39 25.49
C ILE A 144 2.96 17.73 25.28
N LEU A 145 2.12 17.66 26.31
CA LEU A 145 0.80 17.04 26.20
C LEU A 145 -0.14 17.85 25.31
N LEU A 146 -0.01 19.18 25.25
CA LEU A 146 -0.75 20.01 24.31
C LEU A 146 -0.31 19.74 22.87
N ALA A 147 0.98 19.64 22.63
CA ALA A 147 1.54 19.25 21.34
C ALA A 147 1.02 17.86 20.90
N LEU A 148 1.03 16.87 21.82
CA LEU A 148 0.48 15.54 21.55
C LEU A 148 -1.02 15.59 21.26
N ARG A 149 -1.82 16.33 22.04
CA ARG A 149 -3.26 16.50 21.81
C ARG A 149 -3.53 17.04 20.41
N SER A 150 -2.80 18.05 19.98
CA SER A 150 -2.94 18.64 18.65
C SER A 150 -2.56 17.66 17.53
N ALA A 151 -1.48 16.90 17.70
CA ALA A 151 -1.06 15.90 16.73
C ALA A 151 -2.03 14.71 16.64
N HIS A 152 -2.48 14.19 17.78
CA HIS A 152 -3.45 13.09 17.87
C HIS A 152 -4.80 13.47 17.24
N ALA A 153 -5.24 14.73 17.38
CA ALA A 153 -6.47 15.22 16.76
C ALA A 153 -6.48 15.13 15.21
N VAL A 154 -5.30 15.13 14.57
CA VAL A 154 -5.13 14.94 13.12
C VAL A 154 -4.66 13.53 12.75
N GLY A 155 -4.65 12.61 13.71
CA GLY A 155 -4.28 11.20 13.51
C GLY A 155 -2.77 10.95 13.40
N LEU A 156 -1.94 11.84 13.94
CA LEU A 156 -0.49 11.69 13.97
C LEU A 156 0.00 11.39 15.38
N ILE A 157 0.63 10.24 15.54
CA ILE A 157 1.34 9.85 16.77
C ILE A 157 2.80 10.30 16.71
N HIS A 158 3.40 10.58 17.86
CA HIS A 158 4.82 10.88 17.94
C HIS A 158 5.66 9.61 17.74
N GLY A 159 5.38 8.52 18.47
CA GLY A 159 5.93 7.17 18.24
C GLY A 159 7.40 6.95 18.62
N ASN A 160 8.08 7.99 19.10
CA ASN A 160 9.49 7.99 19.54
C ASN A 160 9.75 8.97 20.70
N LEU A 161 8.79 9.13 21.62
CA LEU A 161 8.86 10.17 22.62
C LEU A 161 9.90 9.84 23.70
N LYS A 162 10.86 10.74 23.89
CA LYS A 162 11.99 10.59 24.83
C LYS A 162 12.63 11.95 25.11
N PRO A 163 13.46 12.10 26.18
CA PRO A 163 14.01 13.41 26.54
C PRO A 163 14.88 14.08 25.46
N SER A 164 15.51 13.34 24.56
CA SER A 164 16.29 13.93 23.46
C SER A 164 15.42 14.58 22.37
N ASN A 165 14.12 14.27 22.34
CA ASN A 165 13.16 14.77 21.35
C ASN A 165 12.26 15.88 21.94
N VAL A 166 12.58 16.34 23.15
CA VAL A 166 12.00 17.52 23.79
C VAL A 166 13.06 18.62 23.72
N LEU A 167 12.84 19.61 22.88
CA LEU A 167 13.68 20.80 22.78
C LEU A 167 13.29 21.79 23.87
N LEU A 168 14.29 22.44 24.46
CA LEU A 168 14.07 23.43 25.51
C LEU A 168 14.52 24.81 25.06
N GLY A 169 13.77 25.83 25.48
CA GLY A 169 14.06 27.22 25.18
C GLY A 169 13.46 28.15 26.22
N ILE A 170 13.55 29.45 25.93
CA ILE A 170 12.91 30.49 26.73
C ILE A 170 11.97 31.25 25.80
N THR A 171 10.71 31.40 26.20
CA THR A 171 9.76 32.28 25.51
C THR A 171 10.21 33.73 25.57
N ASP A 172 9.64 34.59 24.73
CA ASP A 172 9.89 36.05 24.78
C ASP A 172 9.58 36.67 26.16
N SER A 173 8.70 36.01 26.94
CA SER A 173 8.34 36.41 28.30
C SER A 173 9.38 36.05 29.37
N GLY A 174 10.42 35.29 29.02
CA GLY A 174 11.42 34.78 29.95
C GLY A 174 11.06 33.44 30.61
N SER A 175 9.90 32.85 30.27
CA SER A 175 9.45 31.56 30.81
C SER A 175 10.04 30.37 30.05
N LEU A 176 10.27 29.25 30.75
CA LEU A 176 10.68 27.97 30.16
C LEU A 176 9.69 27.53 29.07
N ASP A 177 10.20 27.23 27.88
CA ASP A 177 9.45 26.65 26.77
C ASP A 177 9.94 25.23 26.47
N ALA A 178 9.02 24.35 26.08
CA ALA A 178 9.33 22.98 25.70
C ALA A 178 8.58 22.62 24.42
N ARG A 179 9.33 22.12 23.43
CA ARG A 179 8.79 21.77 22.11
C ARG A 179 9.15 20.34 21.73
N LEU A 180 8.18 19.61 21.21
CA LEU A 180 8.41 18.29 20.63
C LEU A 180 8.96 18.40 19.21
N THR A 181 10.01 17.65 18.90
CA THR A 181 10.58 17.54 17.56
C THR A 181 10.51 16.10 17.06
N GLU A 182 10.76 15.89 15.77
CA GLU A 182 10.86 14.55 15.17
C GLU A 182 9.56 13.73 15.24
N PHE A 183 8.42 14.38 14.97
CA PHE A 183 7.12 13.71 14.90
C PHE A 183 7.05 12.62 13.84
N SER A 184 6.37 11.52 14.18
CA SER A 184 5.99 10.44 13.27
C SER A 184 7.16 9.88 12.45
N LEU A 185 8.38 9.85 13.01
CA LEU A 185 9.55 9.32 12.30
C LEU A 185 9.38 7.86 11.84
N SER A 186 8.66 7.04 12.61
CA SER A 186 8.32 5.66 12.21
C SER A 186 7.55 5.61 10.90
N ARG A 187 6.64 6.55 10.71
CA ARG A 187 5.86 6.70 9.48
C ARG A 187 6.75 7.20 8.34
N LEU A 188 7.63 8.16 8.60
CA LEU A 188 8.57 8.72 7.61
C LEU A 188 9.60 7.68 7.11
N THR A 189 10.11 6.82 7.99
CA THR A 189 11.15 5.82 7.66
C THR A 189 10.58 4.44 7.33
N GLY A 190 9.28 4.21 7.54
CA GLY A 190 8.65 2.89 7.50
C GLY A 190 8.71 2.15 8.84
N GLU A 191 7.60 1.55 9.26
CA GLU A 191 7.46 0.93 10.59
C GLU A 191 8.38 -0.27 10.80
N GLU A 192 8.53 -1.13 9.79
CA GLU A 192 9.39 -2.32 9.86
C GLU A 192 10.86 -1.93 10.04
N TRP A 193 11.34 -0.98 9.23
CA TRP A 193 12.70 -0.47 9.32
C TRP A 193 12.95 0.19 10.67
N PHE A 194 12.01 1.05 11.11
CA PHE A 194 12.08 1.72 12.40
C PHE A 194 12.18 0.69 13.53
N ARG A 195 11.33 -0.34 13.49
CA ARG A 195 11.29 -1.43 14.48
C ARG A 195 12.59 -2.20 14.56
N ALA A 196 13.16 -2.57 13.42
CA ALA A 196 14.41 -3.32 13.36
C ALA A 196 15.57 -2.57 14.05
N ARG A 197 15.60 -1.24 13.92
CA ARG A 197 16.72 -0.44 14.40
C ARG A 197 16.77 -0.31 15.92
N TRP A 198 15.62 -0.13 16.59
CA TRP A 198 15.59 -0.10 18.05
C TRP A 198 15.57 -1.50 18.67
N LYS A 199 15.03 -2.53 17.99
CA LYS A 199 15.15 -3.92 18.46
C LYS A 199 16.59 -4.39 18.51
N ALA A 200 17.45 -3.89 17.62
CA ALA A 200 18.89 -4.19 17.70
C ALA A 200 19.54 -3.75 19.03
N ALA A 201 18.93 -2.83 19.80
CA ALA A 201 19.40 -2.45 21.13
C ALA A 201 18.88 -3.34 22.26
N GLU A 202 17.87 -4.19 22.01
CA GLU A 202 17.35 -5.17 22.98
C GLU A 202 18.42 -6.23 23.30
N ASP A 203 19.07 -6.75 22.26
CA ASP A 203 20.12 -7.77 22.35
C ASP A 203 21.53 -7.20 22.59
N ALA A 204 21.68 -5.86 22.57
CA ALA A 204 22.97 -5.21 22.74
C ALA A 204 23.44 -5.24 24.20
N ASN A 205 24.70 -5.63 24.40
CA ASN A 205 25.29 -5.66 25.73
C ASN A 205 25.48 -4.21 26.23
N PRO A 206 25.26 -3.89 27.52
CA PRO A 206 25.44 -2.52 28.04
C PRO A 206 26.87 -1.98 27.84
N SER A 207 27.86 -2.86 27.69
CA SER A 207 29.25 -2.50 27.40
C SER A 207 29.52 -2.08 25.94
N ASP A 208 28.53 -2.24 25.05
CA ASP A 208 28.64 -1.94 23.62
C ASP A 208 28.19 -0.50 23.28
N GLU A 209 28.06 0.38 24.28
CA GLU A 209 27.82 1.83 24.16
C GLU A 209 29.00 2.59 23.54
N ARG A 210 29.55 2.10 22.42
CA ARG A 210 30.72 2.70 21.75
C ARG A 210 30.35 3.77 20.72
N SER A 211 29.07 3.95 20.39
CA SER A 211 28.58 4.92 19.41
C SER A 211 27.29 5.61 19.90
N GLU A 212 27.14 6.90 19.57
CA GLU A 212 25.94 7.70 19.83
C GLU A 212 24.67 7.07 19.25
N ALA A 213 24.75 6.39 18.11
CA ALA A 213 23.62 5.69 17.52
C ALA A 213 23.09 4.56 18.40
N MET A 214 23.98 3.84 19.09
CA MET A 214 23.58 2.77 20.03
C MET A 214 22.91 3.36 21.27
N ILE A 215 23.45 4.46 21.81
CA ILE A 215 22.85 5.19 22.93
C ILE A 215 21.46 5.69 22.55
N ALA A 216 21.30 6.30 21.37
CA ALA A 216 20.01 6.77 20.86
C ALA A 216 19.01 5.62 20.62
N SER A 217 19.50 4.47 20.14
CA SER A 217 18.71 3.25 19.96
C SER A 217 18.18 2.70 21.27
N ARG A 218 19.07 2.56 22.26
CA ARG A 218 18.73 2.07 23.60
C ARG A 218 17.77 3.02 24.32
N ALA A 219 17.99 4.34 24.22
CA ALA A 219 17.06 5.33 24.74
C ALA A 219 15.65 5.18 24.12
N THR A 220 15.56 4.88 22.82
CA THR A 220 14.29 4.62 22.13
C THR A 220 13.61 3.37 22.68
N PHE A 221 14.34 2.25 22.76
CA PHE A 221 13.84 0.99 23.32
C PHE A 221 13.32 1.17 24.76
N LEU A 222 14.07 1.89 25.61
CA LEU A 222 13.71 2.10 27.01
C LEU A 222 12.46 2.94 27.21
N HIS A 223 12.07 3.80 26.26
CA HIS A 223 10.84 4.61 26.38
C HIS A 223 9.63 4.02 25.65
N ARG A 224 9.81 2.96 24.85
CA ARG A 224 8.74 2.30 24.08
C ARG A 224 7.70 1.58 24.94
N PRO A 225 6.40 1.66 24.65
CA PRO A 225 5.40 0.95 25.45
C PRO A 225 5.47 -0.58 25.26
N PRO A 226 5.05 -1.38 26.25
CA PRO A 226 5.20 -2.85 26.23
C PRO A 226 4.57 -3.55 25.03
N GLU A 227 3.42 -3.09 24.58
CA GLU A 227 2.69 -3.60 23.42
C GLU A 227 3.49 -3.48 22.11
N GLU A 228 4.23 -2.38 21.93
CA GLU A 228 5.08 -2.20 20.76
C GLU A 228 6.32 -3.12 20.77
N LEU A 229 6.75 -3.57 21.97
CA LEU A 229 7.86 -4.52 22.11
C LEU A 229 7.45 -5.92 21.60
N VAL A 230 6.22 -6.34 21.89
CA VAL A 230 5.63 -7.58 21.38
C VAL A 230 5.16 -7.48 19.92
N GLY A 231 5.26 -6.29 19.33
CA GLY A 231 5.10 -6.08 17.89
C GLY A 231 3.74 -5.52 17.47
N GLU A 232 2.92 -5.06 18.41
CA GLU A 232 1.69 -4.32 18.12
C GLU A 232 1.99 -2.98 17.43
N VAL A 233 0.97 -2.39 16.82
CA VAL A 233 1.08 -1.10 16.12
C VAL A 233 1.09 0.01 17.17
N ALA A 234 1.86 1.07 16.91
CA ALA A 234 1.92 2.21 17.81
C ALA A 234 0.57 2.96 17.81
N GLU A 235 0.10 3.33 18.99
CA GLU A 235 -1.17 4.06 19.21
C GLU A 235 -0.93 5.31 20.08
N GLU A 236 -1.91 6.20 20.18
CA GLU A 236 -1.85 7.44 20.96
C GLU A 236 -1.50 7.19 22.45
N GLN A 237 -2.04 6.10 23.02
CA GLN A 237 -1.76 5.65 24.37
C GLN A 237 -0.29 5.22 24.58
N GLY A 238 0.44 4.91 23.50
CA GLY A 238 1.87 4.65 23.52
C GLY A 238 2.71 5.91 23.77
N ASP A 239 2.29 7.05 23.21
CA ASP A 239 2.90 8.35 23.54
C ASP A 239 2.65 8.73 25.00
N LEU A 240 1.46 8.41 25.53
CA LEU A 240 1.10 8.65 26.94
C LEU A 240 1.91 7.76 27.91
N PHE A 241 2.25 6.53 27.52
CA PHE A 241 3.20 5.72 28.27
C PHE A 241 4.59 6.35 28.29
N SER A 242 5.07 6.76 27.12
CA SER A 242 6.40 7.33 26.95
C SER A 242 6.57 8.62 27.76
N ILE A 243 5.56 9.49 27.78
CA ILE A 243 5.60 10.74 28.55
C ILE A 243 5.58 10.49 30.06
N GLY A 244 4.91 9.41 30.51
CA GLY A 244 4.98 8.96 31.90
C GLY A 244 6.41 8.60 32.33
N LEU A 245 7.16 7.92 31.45
CA LEU A 245 8.58 7.63 31.70
C LEU A 245 9.46 8.88 31.68
N VAL A 246 9.19 9.83 30.77
CA VAL A 246 9.88 11.13 30.74
C VAL A 246 9.63 11.91 32.03
N ALA A 247 8.38 12.01 32.49
CA ALA A 247 7.99 12.63 33.75
C ALA A 247 8.74 12.03 34.94
N ARG A 248 8.74 10.69 35.02
CA ARG A 248 9.46 9.95 36.05
C ARG A 248 10.95 10.27 36.06
N ARG A 249 11.57 10.34 34.90
CA ARG A 249 13.00 10.65 34.78
C ARG A 249 13.30 12.07 35.25
N MET A 250 12.46 13.05 34.88
CA MET A 250 12.63 14.44 35.33
C MET A 250 12.55 14.57 36.86
N LEU A 251 11.60 13.88 37.49
CA LEU A 251 11.34 13.98 38.93
C LEU A 251 12.32 13.16 39.80
N THR A 252 12.94 12.12 39.24
CA THR A 252 13.89 11.27 39.99
C THR A 252 15.35 11.52 39.63
N GLY A 253 15.62 12.23 38.53
CA GLY A 253 16.98 12.40 37.99
C GLY A 253 17.62 11.09 37.53
N CYS A 254 16.86 10.00 37.41
CA CYS A 254 17.43 8.68 37.15
C CYS A 254 18.06 8.58 35.75
N SER A 255 19.00 7.63 35.61
CA SER A 255 19.53 7.26 34.30
C SER A 255 18.44 6.59 33.45
N ALA A 256 18.65 6.53 32.12
CA ALA A 256 17.66 5.96 31.21
C ALA A 256 17.40 4.47 31.52
N GLU A 257 18.42 3.72 31.93
CA GLU A 257 18.36 2.27 32.20
C GLU A 257 17.48 1.97 33.42
N LYS A 258 17.45 2.91 34.36
CA LYS A 258 16.68 2.79 35.60
C LYS A 258 15.25 3.30 35.48
N VAL A 259 14.87 3.98 34.37
CA VAL A 259 13.56 4.62 34.22
C VAL A 259 12.37 3.65 34.33
N ARG A 260 12.59 2.34 34.13
CA ARG A 260 11.57 1.29 34.29
C ARG A 260 11.64 0.54 35.62
N SER A 261 12.65 0.80 36.45
CA SER A 261 12.82 0.08 37.72
C SER A 261 11.77 0.54 38.74
N PRO A 262 10.95 -0.33 39.35
CA PRO A 262 9.91 0.09 40.29
C PRO A 262 10.46 0.74 41.58
N GLU A 263 11.71 0.48 41.96
CA GLU A 263 12.35 0.99 43.19
C GLU A 263 12.40 2.53 43.28
N LEU A 264 12.34 3.24 42.16
CA LEU A 264 12.43 4.71 42.13
C LEU A 264 11.13 5.41 42.50
N ASP A 265 10.03 4.67 42.64
CA ASP A 265 8.72 5.26 42.97
C ASP A 265 8.65 5.76 44.42
N GLU A 266 9.55 5.30 45.29
CA GLU A 266 9.64 5.76 46.69
C GLU A 266 10.10 7.22 46.82
N ASN A 267 10.83 7.73 45.82
CA ASN A 267 11.35 9.10 45.80
C ASN A 267 10.38 10.10 45.15
N LEU A 268 9.25 9.64 44.62
CA LEU A 268 8.29 10.49 43.93
C LEU A 268 7.26 11.07 44.91
N PRO A 269 6.86 12.35 44.75
CA PRO A 269 5.69 12.87 45.44
C PRO A 269 4.45 12.00 45.12
N PRO A 270 3.57 11.70 46.10
CA PRO A 270 2.49 10.74 45.92
C PRO A 270 1.53 11.04 44.75
N ALA A 271 1.27 12.33 44.49
CA ALA A 271 0.43 12.75 43.38
C ALA A 271 1.08 12.43 42.02
N TRP A 272 2.38 12.67 41.88
CA TRP A 272 3.15 12.33 40.69
C TRP A 272 3.31 10.82 40.52
N ALA A 273 3.55 10.08 41.60
CA ALA A 273 3.60 8.62 41.56
C ALA A 273 2.28 8.03 41.00
N LYS A 274 1.13 8.55 41.44
CA LYS A 274 -0.18 8.14 40.92
C LYS A 274 -0.37 8.48 39.45
N TRP A 275 0.01 9.69 39.03
CA TRP A 275 -0.09 10.11 37.63
C TRP A 275 0.80 9.28 36.71
N ILE A 276 2.06 9.06 37.10
CA ILE A 276 3.03 8.25 36.37
C ILE A 276 2.56 6.79 36.29
N ALA A 277 2.07 6.21 37.39
CA ALA A 277 1.55 4.84 37.40
C ALA A 277 0.36 4.67 36.45
N LYS A 278 -0.52 5.68 36.37
CA LYS A 278 -1.63 5.69 35.40
C LYS A 278 -1.11 5.80 33.96
N ALA A 279 -0.22 6.75 33.68
CA ALA A 279 0.36 6.93 32.35
C ALA A 279 1.13 5.68 31.86
N THR A 280 1.87 5.02 32.76
CA THR A 280 2.75 3.89 32.45
C THR A 280 2.10 2.52 32.71
N ALA A 281 0.77 2.45 32.83
CA ALA A 281 0.07 1.19 33.01
C ALA A 281 0.39 0.20 31.86
N LYS A 282 0.54 -1.09 32.18
CA LYS A 282 0.97 -2.11 31.21
C LYS A 282 0.00 -2.23 30.03
N ARG A 283 -1.30 -2.23 30.31
CA ARG A 283 -2.34 -2.34 29.28
C ARG A 283 -2.75 -0.94 28.81
N PRO A 284 -2.85 -0.67 27.49
CA PRO A 284 -3.21 0.65 26.98
C PRO A 284 -4.54 1.19 27.51
N GLU A 285 -5.53 0.33 27.72
CA GLU A 285 -6.86 0.69 28.25
C GLU A 285 -6.83 1.18 29.70
N ASP A 286 -5.80 0.80 30.47
CA ASP A 286 -5.63 1.24 31.85
C ASP A 286 -4.97 2.62 31.94
N ARG A 287 -4.48 3.19 30.83
CA ARG A 287 -3.79 4.49 30.79
C ARG A 287 -4.78 5.65 30.76
N PHE A 288 -4.26 6.87 30.58
CA PHE A 288 -5.11 8.00 30.24
C PHE A 288 -5.75 7.79 28.86
N PRO A 289 -7.04 8.12 28.67
CA PRO A 289 -7.73 7.90 27.41
C PRO A 289 -7.16 8.73 26.26
N ASP A 290 -6.67 9.93 26.57
CA ASP A 290 -6.14 10.93 25.64
C ASP A 290 -5.25 11.93 26.41
N ALA A 291 -4.50 12.75 25.67
CA ALA A 291 -3.60 13.76 26.24
C ALA A 291 -4.35 14.86 27.02
N GLY A 292 -5.59 15.20 26.67
CA GLY A 292 -6.39 16.19 27.39
C GLY A 292 -6.69 15.76 28.83
N ARG A 293 -7.13 14.50 29.00
CA ARG A 293 -7.34 13.91 30.34
C ARG A 293 -6.05 13.75 31.12
N ALA A 294 -4.93 13.49 30.44
CA ALA A 294 -3.63 13.46 31.09
C ALA A 294 -3.23 14.85 31.63
N ILE A 295 -3.53 15.94 30.91
CA ILE A 295 -3.27 17.34 31.35
C ILE A 295 -4.09 17.69 32.58
N VAL A 296 -5.40 17.42 32.56
CA VAL A 296 -6.31 17.74 33.68
C VAL A 296 -5.89 17.00 34.96
N ALA A 297 -5.29 15.82 34.82
CA ALA A 297 -4.81 15.03 35.95
C ALA A 297 -3.43 15.44 36.48
N LEU A 298 -2.73 16.40 35.85
CA LEU A 298 -1.38 16.79 36.27
C LEU A 298 -1.37 17.36 37.70
N PRO A 299 -0.47 16.90 38.59
CA PRO A 299 -0.32 17.48 39.91
C PRO A 299 0.06 18.96 39.84
N GLY A 300 -0.65 19.81 40.58
CA GLY A 300 -0.36 21.25 40.65
C GLY A 300 -0.92 22.09 39.50
N ILE A 301 -1.70 21.51 38.58
CA ILE A 301 -2.41 22.29 37.56
C ILE A 301 -3.60 23.03 38.21
N VAL A 302 -3.59 24.37 38.16
CA VAL A 302 -4.63 25.22 38.79
C VAL A 302 -5.51 25.89 37.74
N ASP A 303 -4.91 26.38 36.65
CA ASP A 303 -5.62 27.01 35.54
C ASP A 303 -5.39 26.22 34.24
N ILE A 304 -6.45 25.54 33.82
CA ILE A 304 -6.52 24.80 32.56
C ILE A 304 -7.15 25.63 31.42
N SER A 305 -7.79 26.76 31.75
CA SER A 305 -8.50 27.62 30.79
C SER A 305 -7.56 28.27 29.79
N ARG A 306 -6.35 28.61 30.23
CA ARG A 306 -5.24 29.04 29.37
C ARG A 306 -4.84 28.03 28.28
N PHE A 307 -5.31 26.78 28.39
CA PHE A 307 -5.07 25.70 27.42
C PHE A 307 -6.33 25.29 26.65
N GLY A 308 -7.38 26.13 26.69
CA GLY A 308 -8.67 25.85 26.05
C GLY A 308 -9.45 24.71 26.71
N LEU A 309 -9.25 24.49 28.02
CA LEU A 309 -9.94 23.50 28.85
C LEU A 309 -10.62 24.24 30.02
N SER A 310 -11.94 24.21 30.17
CA SER A 310 -12.63 25.02 31.21
C SER A 310 -12.56 24.36 32.60
N SER A 311 -12.34 25.16 33.66
CA SER A 311 -12.23 24.71 35.06
C SER A 311 -13.57 24.59 35.81
N ASP A 312 -14.67 25.06 35.21
CA ASP A 312 -16.01 25.05 35.84
C ASP A 312 -16.78 23.73 35.61
N GLU A 313 -16.16 22.78 34.91
CA GLU A 313 -16.64 21.41 34.89
C GLU A 313 -16.00 20.68 36.08
N GLU A 314 -16.66 20.70 37.25
CA GLU A 314 -16.69 19.47 38.04
C GLU A 314 -17.00 18.35 37.04
N PRO A 315 -16.25 17.23 37.02
CA PRO A 315 -16.60 16.15 36.13
C PRO A 315 -17.96 15.62 36.59
N ASP A 316 -19.02 16.20 36.03
CA ASP A 316 -20.37 15.72 36.16
C ASP A 316 -20.30 14.22 35.84
N GLU A 317 -20.99 13.39 36.61
CA GLU A 317 -21.18 12.00 36.21
C GLU A 317 -21.67 11.98 34.75
N GLN A 318 -22.44 13.00 34.34
CA GLN A 318 -22.84 13.24 32.97
C GLN A 318 -21.72 13.66 31.98
N SER A 319 -20.61 14.31 32.41
CA SER A 319 -19.48 14.69 31.53
C SER A 319 -18.41 13.61 31.39
N LEU A 320 -18.22 12.78 32.43
CA LEU A 320 -17.47 11.52 32.33
C LEU A 320 -18.25 10.50 31.50
N ILE A 321 -19.58 10.44 31.67
CA ILE A 321 -20.47 9.68 30.79
C ILE A 321 -20.44 10.30 29.40
N ASP A 322 -20.53 11.61 29.18
CA ASP A 322 -20.47 12.22 27.85
C ASP A 322 -19.11 12.05 27.18
N ALA A 323 -18.00 12.04 27.91
CA ALA A 323 -16.68 11.89 27.32
C ALA A 323 -16.27 10.42 27.13
N GLU A 324 -16.83 9.49 27.91
CA GLU A 324 -16.77 8.04 27.67
C GLU A 324 -17.78 7.64 26.59
N GLU A 325 -18.94 8.28 26.51
CA GLU A 325 -19.98 8.12 25.49
C GLU A 325 -19.62 8.86 24.19
N LEU A 326 -18.85 9.95 24.21
CA LEU A 326 -18.19 10.55 23.04
C LEU A 326 -17.00 9.71 22.60
N ARG A 327 -16.26 9.08 23.52
CA ARG A 327 -15.18 8.15 23.16
C ARG A 327 -15.76 6.85 22.61
N LEU A 328 -16.84 6.33 23.17
CA LEU A 328 -17.58 5.16 22.67
C LEU A 328 -18.33 5.51 21.40
N GLN A 329 -18.91 6.71 21.26
CA GLN A 329 -19.49 7.22 20.02
C GLN A 329 -18.41 7.43 18.98
N ARG A 330 -17.23 7.94 19.32
CA ARG A 330 -16.08 8.05 18.39
C ARG A 330 -15.48 6.70 18.07
N GLU A 331 -15.48 5.73 18.97
CA GLU A 331 -15.10 4.34 18.70
C GLU A 331 -16.17 3.62 17.86
N ILE A 332 -17.45 3.92 18.05
CA ILE A 332 -18.57 3.40 17.26
C ILE A 332 -18.61 4.10 15.91
N GLU A 333 -18.28 5.39 15.83
CA GLU A 333 -18.14 6.19 14.61
C GLU A 333 -16.89 5.82 13.86
N TRP A 334 -15.78 5.53 14.55
CA TRP A 334 -14.56 4.95 14.00
C TRP A 334 -14.87 3.55 13.52
N LYS A 335 -15.39 2.63 14.34
CA LYS A 335 -15.77 1.27 13.90
C LYS A 335 -16.80 1.33 12.78
N ALA A 336 -17.70 2.32 12.76
CA ALA A 336 -18.64 2.55 11.66
C ALA A 336 -17.98 3.19 10.43
N ALA A 337 -16.94 4.02 10.59
CA ALA A 337 -16.16 4.64 9.54
C ALA A 337 -15.14 3.67 8.93
N GLU A 338 -14.61 2.74 9.72
CA GLU A 338 -13.81 1.57 9.39
C GLU A 338 -14.68 0.57 8.63
N LYS A 339 -15.89 0.28 9.14
CA LYS A 339 -16.87 -0.55 8.44
C LYS A 339 -17.38 0.16 7.18
N ALA A 340 -17.52 1.48 7.17
CA ALA A 340 -17.87 2.28 6.00
C ALA A 340 -16.72 2.39 4.99
N ARG A 341 -15.45 2.45 5.43
CA ARG A 341 -14.25 2.37 4.58
C ARG A 341 -14.12 0.97 3.99
N SER A 342 -14.33 -0.07 4.78
CA SER A 342 -14.39 -1.46 4.33
C SER A 342 -15.54 -1.68 3.34
N LEU A 343 -16.73 -1.14 3.60
CA LEU A 343 -17.87 -1.18 2.68
C LEU A 343 -17.63 -0.30 1.43
N LYS A 344 -16.94 0.84 1.54
CA LYS A 344 -16.57 1.70 0.40
C LYS A 344 -15.49 1.04 -0.46
N ALA A 345 -14.52 0.36 0.15
CA ALA A 345 -13.50 -0.42 -0.52
C ALA A 345 -14.12 -1.66 -1.21
N LYS A 346 -15.00 -2.38 -0.51
CA LYS A 346 -15.79 -3.50 -1.09
C LYS A 346 -16.68 -3.02 -2.24
N ARG A 347 -17.36 -1.87 -2.12
CA ARG A 347 -18.11 -1.23 -3.22
C ARG A 347 -17.22 -0.81 -4.38
N GLY A 348 -16.00 -0.32 -4.09
CA GLY A 348 -15.02 -0.03 -5.13
C GLY A 348 -14.68 -1.29 -5.93
N ILE A 349 -14.40 -2.39 -5.23
CA ILE A 349 -14.07 -3.68 -5.83
C ILE A 349 -15.28 -4.28 -6.58
N THR A 350 -16.46 -4.34 -5.97
CA THR A 350 -17.67 -4.89 -6.60
C THR A 350 -18.16 -4.02 -7.76
N GLY A 351 -17.96 -2.70 -7.70
CA GLY A 351 -18.21 -1.77 -8.80
C GLY A 351 -17.26 -1.97 -9.99
N ILE A 352 -15.96 -2.12 -9.73
CA ILE A 352 -14.98 -2.47 -10.77
C ILE A 352 -15.32 -3.84 -11.38
N LEU A 353 -15.62 -4.83 -10.54
CA LEU A 353 -15.97 -6.18 -10.97
C LEU A 353 -17.25 -6.18 -11.83
N ALA A 354 -18.28 -5.44 -11.41
CA ALA A 354 -19.49 -5.24 -12.20
C ALA A 354 -19.17 -4.54 -13.54
N GLY A 355 -18.31 -3.52 -13.53
CA GLY A 355 -17.84 -2.85 -14.75
C GLY A 355 -17.13 -3.79 -15.72
N VAL A 356 -16.24 -4.65 -15.22
CA VAL A 356 -15.54 -5.67 -16.02
C VAL A 356 -16.53 -6.70 -16.57
N PHE A 357 -17.43 -7.23 -15.72
CA PHE A 357 -18.45 -8.17 -16.16
C PHE A 357 -19.41 -7.57 -17.19
N LEU A 358 -19.80 -6.31 -17.03
CA LEU A 358 -20.61 -5.59 -18.00
C LEU A 358 -19.85 -5.36 -19.31
N ALA A 359 -18.59 -4.97 -19.26
CA ALA A 359 -17.76 -4.81 -20.44
C ALA A 359 -17.61 -6.15 -21.18
N CYS A 360 -17.28 -7.23 -20.47
CA CYS A 360 -17.20 -8.57 -21.04
C CYS A 360 -18.55 -9.06 -21.59
N TYR A 361 -19.66 -8.76 -20.91
CA TYR A 361 -21.01 -9.05 -21.39
C TYR A 361 -21.33 -8.31 -22.68
N LEU A 362 -21.07 -6.99 -22.74
CA LEU A 362 -21.33 -6.16 -23.91
C LEU A 362 -20.44 -6.60 -25.09
N VAL A 363 -19.15 -6.84 -24.84
CA VAL A 363 -18.22 -7.34 -25.85
C VAL A 363 -18.66 -8.73 -26.34
N SER A 364 -19.04 -9.64 -25.44
CA SER A 364 -19.52 -10.98 -25.79
C SER A 364 -20.83 -10.94 -26.58
N THR A 365 -21.76 -10.07 -26.19
CA THR A 365 -23.07 -9.90 -26.85
C THR A 365 -22.87 -9.29 -28.23
N LEU A 366 -22.05 -8.23 -28.33
CA LEU A 366 -21.72 -7.59 -29.59
C LEU A 366 -20.99 -8.56 -30.52
N HIS A 367 -20.06 -9.35 -29.99
CA HIS A 367 -19.36 -10.39 -30.75
C HIS A 367 -20.34 -11.43 -31.31
N ALA A 368 -21.27 -11.92 -30.49
CA ALA A 368 -22.27 -12.91 -30.92
C ALA A 368 -23.22 -12.40 -32.03
N LEU A 369 -23.37 -11.08 -32.19
CA LEU A 369 -24.16 -10.50 -33.29
C LEU A 369 -23.45 -10.56 -34.65
N PHE A 370 -22.12 -10.60 -34.67
CA PHE A 370 -21.34 -10.43 -35.89
C PHE A 370 -20.45 -11.63 -36.22
N TYR A 371 -20.11 -12.45 -35.23
CA TYR A 371 -19.11 -13.51 -35.34
C TYR A 371 -19.62 -14.84 -34.76
N PRO A 372 -19.09 -15.98 -35.24
CA PRO A 372 -19.35 -17.30 -34.66
C PRO A 372 -19.01 -17.33 -33.17
N LYS A 373 -19.70 -18.18 -32.41
CA LYS A 373 -19.46 -18.34 -30.98
C LYS A 373 -18.10 -19.02 -30.75
N PRO A 374 -17.20 -18.43 -29.94
CA PRO A 374 -15.94 -19.07 -29.59
C PRO A 374 -16.20 -20.32 -28.73
N TRP A 375 -15.34 -21.33 -28.88
CA TRP A 375 -15.40 -22.65 -28.21
C TRP A 375 -16.62 -23.51 -28.54
N VAL A 376 -17.51 -23.06 -29.41
CA VAL A 376 -18.58 -23.90 -29.96
C VAL A 376 -18.03 -24.65 -31.16
N GLU A 377 -18.27 -25.96 -31.17
CA GLU A 377 -17.92 -26.82 -32.29
C GLU A 377 -19.06 -26.79 -33.31
N TYR A 378 -18.78 -26.35 -34.54
CA TYR A 378 -19.72 -26.31 -35.66
C TYR A 378 -19.56 -27.60 -36.48
N LYS A 379 -20.55 -28.49 -36.47
CA LYS A 379 -20.52 -29.83 -37.08
C LYS A 379 -21.37 -29.92 -38.33
N HIS A 380 -20.91 -30.70 -39.30
CA HIS A 380 -21.75 -31.08 -40.44
C HIS A 380 -22.70 -32.23 -40.06
N ALA A 381 -23.95 -32.22 -40.56
CA ALA A 381 -24.99 -33.18 -40.15
C ALA A 381 -24.69 -34.64 -40.50
N THR A 382 -24.07 -34.88 -41.66
CA THR A 382 -23.77 -36.24 -42.17
C THR A 382 -22.29 -36.61 -42.12
N ALA A 383 -21.42 -35.65 -41.76
CA ALA A 383 -19.98 -35.83 -41.80
C ALA A 383 -19.40 -35.63 -40.40
N LEU A 384 -18.31 -36.33 -40.07
CA LEU A 384 -17.65 -36.23 -38.75
C LEU A 384 -16.75 -35.00 -38.65
N ASP A 385 -17.18 -33.92 -39.28
CA ASP A 385 -16.38 -32.80 -39.72
C ASP A 385 -16.79 -31.59 -38.92
N SER A 386 -15.83 -30.86 -38.33
CA SER A 386 -16.17 -29.74 -37.48
C SER A 386 -15.17 -28.60 -37.44
N PHE A 387 -15.64 -27.41 -37.11
CA PHE A 387 -14.82 -26.23 -36.92
C PHE A 387 -15.07 -25.66 -35.53
N GLN A 388 -14.01 -25.33 -34.81
CA GLN A 388 -14.10 -24.65 -33.52
C GLN A 388 -13.14 -23.46 -33.51
N LEU A 389 -13.63 -22.32 -33.00
CA LEU A 389 -12.85 -21.10 -32.84
C LEU A 389 -12.36 -20.97 -31.39
N GLY A 390 -11.13 -20.47 -31.19
CA GLY A 390 -10.55 -20.20 -29.86
C GLY A 390 -10.70 -18.71 -29.46
N VAL A 391 -10.27 -18.34 -28.24
CA VAL A 391 -10.22 -16.92 -27.81
C VAL A 391 -8.87 -16.30 -28.18
N GLY A 392 -8.91 -15.26 -29.00
CA GLY A 392 -7.78 -14.38 -29.28
C GLY A 392 -8.29 -13.14 -30.01
N LEU A 393 -8.38 -12.02 -29.30
CA LEU A 393 -9.13 -10.86 -29.79
C LEU A 393 -8.49 -10.19 -31.02
N TRP A 394 -7.18 -10.34 -31.26
CA TRP A 394 -6.50 -9.78 -32.43
C TRP A 394 -5.29 -10.61 -32.92
N SER A 395 -5.13 -11.83 -32.40
CA SER A 395 -4.30 -12.91 -32.91
C SER A 395 -4.66 -14.17 -32.10
N GLY A 396 -5.22 -15.18 -32.77
CA GLY A 396 -5.82 -16.33 -32.10
C GLY A 396 -5.32 -17.63 -32.69
N LYS A 397 -4.73 -18.48 -31.84
CA LYS A 397 -4.63 -19.91 -32.12
C LYS A 397 -6.01 -20.51 -31.89
N ALA A 398 -6.56 -21.23 -32.86
CA ALA A 398 -7.72 -22.06 -32.58
C ALA A 398 -7.46 -23.51 -32.96
N TRP A 399 -8.44 -24.31 -32.59
CA TRP A 399 -8.38 -25.75 -32.64
C TRP A 399 -9.54 -26.19 -33.52
N GLY A 400 -9.26 -26.72 -34.70
CA GLY A 400 -10.29 -27.20 -35.62
C GLY A 400 -10.10 -28.70 -35.88
N VAL A 401 -11.13 -29.49 -35.64
CA VAL A 401 -11.08 -30.95 -35.85
C VAL A 401 -11.31 -31.23 -37.34
N THR A 402 -10.33 -31.84 -38.01
CA THR A 402 -10.38 -31.93 -39.47
C THR A 402 -11.56 -32.74 -40.00
N PRO A 403 -12.15 -32.30 -41.13
CA PRO A 403 -13.16 -33.08 -41.80
C PRO A 403 -12.61 -34.40 -42.42
N LYS A 404 -13.28 -35.52 -42.17
CA LYS A 404 -13.03 -36.85 -42.76
C LYS A 404 -13.35 -36.91 -44.25
N ILE A 405 -14.22 -36.03 -44.78
CA ILE A 405 -14.60 -36.00 -46.20
C ILE A 405 -13.38 -35.79 -47.14
N TYR A 406 -12.27 -35.25 -46.64
CA TYR A 406 -11.04 -35.03 -47.41
C TYR A 406 -10.04 -36.20 -47.36
N ASP A 407 -10.35 -37.29 -46.66
CA ASP A 407 -9.47 -38.46 -46.60
C ASP A 407 -9.88 -39.48 -47.67
N PRO A 408 -9.06 -39.71 -48.71
CA PRO A 408 -9.34 -40.73 -49.72
C PRO A 408 -9.46 -42.15 -49.14
N LEU A 409 -8.98 -42.39 -47.91
CA LEU A 409 -9.07 -43.67 -47.20
C LEU A 409 -10.21 -43.73 -46.17
N LYS A 410 -10.94 -42.63 -45.91
CA LYS A 410 -12.01 -42.52 -44.89
C LYS A 410 -11.58 -43.00 -43.47
N LYS A 411 -10.30 -42.91 -43.11
CA LYS A 411 -9.72 -43.53 -41.89
C LYS A 411 -9.62 -42.65 -40.65
N GLY A 412 -9.87 -41.34 -40.69
CA GLY A 412 -10.01 -40.58 -39.43
C GLY A 412 -9.89 -39.06 -39.54
N GLY A 413 -10.60 -38.37 -38.62
CA GLY A 413 -10.48 -36.93 -38.40
C GLY A 413 -9.31 -36.72 -37.44
N GLN A 414 -8.34 -35.94 -37.88
CA GLN A 414 -7.20 -35.52 -37.09
C GLN A 414 -7.51 -34.16 -36.46
N ASP A 415 -7.32 -34.00 -35.16
CA ASP A 415 -7.29 -32.66 -34.56
C ASP A 415 -6.06 -31.93 -35.12
N VAL A 416 -6.26 -30.85 -35.86
CA VAL A 416 -5.16 -30.01 -36.34
C VAL A 416 -5.26 -28.64 -35.71
N PRO A 417 -4.22 -28.16 -35.00
CA PRO A 417 -4.17 -26.77 -34.60
C PRO A 417 -4.02 -25.91 -35.87
N GLY A 418 -4.76 -24.80 -35.92
CA GLY A 418 -4.73 -23.87 -37.02
C GLY A 418 -4.84 -22.43 -36.55
N GLU A 419 -4.45 -21.51 -37.42
CA GLU A 419 -4.54 -20.08 -37.18
C GLU A 419 -5.74 -19.55 -37.94
N TRP A 420 -6.64 -18.86 -37.23
CA TRP A 420 -7.75 -18.16 -37.89
C TRP A 420 -7.36 -16.73 -38.22
N SER A 421 -7.78 -16.27 -39.38
CA SER A 421 -7.83 -14.86 -39.75
C SER A 421 -9.20 -14.49 -40.31
N LEU A 422 -9.50 -13.19 -40.32
CA LEU A 422 -10.70 -12.64 -40.94
C LEU A 422 -10.25 -11.68 -42.06
N GLU A 423 -10.53 -12.04 -43.31
CA GLU A 423 -10.14 -11.27 -44.49
C GLU A 423 -11.33 -11.23 -45.45
N ASP A 424 -11.62 -10.05 -46.00
CA ASP A 424 -12.73 -9.83 -46.94
C ASP A 424 -14.09 -10.37 -46.46
N GLY A 425 -14.35 -10.30 -45.15
CA GLY A 425 -15.59 -10.79 -44.52
C GLY A 425 -15.69 -12.32 -44.42
N HIS A 426 -14.62 -13.05 -44.75
CA HIS A 426 -14.54 -14.50 -44.65
C HIS A 426 -13.57 -14.93 -43.55
N PHE A 427 -13.94 -15.99 -42.84
CA PHE A 427 -13.06 -16.64 -41.86
C PHE A 427 -12.14 -17.59 -42.59
N GLN A 428 -10.84 -17.42 -42.42
CA GLN A 428 -9.84 -18.29 -43.00
C GLN A 428 -9.17 -19.11 -41.91
N LEU A 429 -9.21 -20.43 -42.01
CA LEU A 429 -8.47 -21.33 -41.13
C LEU A 429 -7.27 -21.88 -41.89
N ARG A 430 -6.07 -21.44 -41.51
CA ARG A 430 -4.81 -22.00 -42.02
C ARG A 430 -4.31 -23.10 -41.11
N PHE A 431 -4.12 -24.30 -41.65
CA PHE A 431 -3.70 -25.47 -40.87
C PHE A 431 -2.77 -26.39 -41.64
N ARG A 432 -2.12 -27.31 -40.91
CA ARG A 432 -1.21 -28.32 -41.45
C ARG A 432 -1.80 -29.71 -41.23
N LYS A 433 -1.81 -30.55 -42.27
CA LYS A 433 -2.32 -31.93 -42.23
C LYS A 433 -1.29 -32.91 -42.79
N PHE A 434 -0.90 -33.93 -42.03
CA PHE A 434 0.06 -34.93 -42.51
C PHE A 434 -0.46 -35.74 -43.70
N LYS A 435 0.43 -36.08 -44.65
CA LYS A 435 0.07 -36.87 -45.86
C LYS A 435 -0.14 -38.36 -45.57
N LEU A 436 0.46 -38.90 -44.50
CA LEU A 436 0.40 -40.32 -44.12
C LEU A 436 0.13 -40.49 -42.62
N VAL A 437 -0.90 -41.28 -42.28
CA VAL A 437 -1.24 -41.70 -40.90
C VAL A 437 -0.81 -43.16 -40.73
N GLY A 438 0.09 -43.44 -39.79
CA GLY A 438 0.57 -44.80 -39.51
C GLY A 438 -0.43 -45.63 -38.68
N PRO A 439 -0.33 -46.97 -38.65
CA PRO A 439 -1.32 -47.85 -38.01
C PRO A 439 -1.42 -47.73 -36.47
N ASN A 440 -0.45 -47.13 -35.80
CA ASN A 440 -0.43 -46.91 -34.33
C ASN A 440 -0.56 -45.42 -33.93
N ASP A 441 -1.05 -44.56 -34.82
CA ASP A 441 -1.04 -43.11 -34.64
C ASP A 441 -2.37 -42.61 -34.02
N ASN A 442 -2.31 -42.11 -32.79
CA ASN A 442 -3.47 -41.54 -32.09
C ASN A 442 -3.78 -40.09 -32.53
N GLY A 443 -3.08 -39.52 -33.52
CA GLY A 443 -3.34 -38.23 -34.15
C GLY A 443 -3.04 -36.99 -33.29
N LYS A 444 -3.29 -37.06 -31.97
CA LYS A 444 -3.18 -35.96 -30.99
C LYS A 444 -1.76 -35.56 -30.58
N LYS A 445 -0.72 -36.28 -30.99
CA LYS A 445 0.67 -36.00 -30.57
C LYS A 445 1.61 -35.59 -31.70
N ARG A 446 1.37 -35.99 -32.97
CA ARG A 446 2.27 -35.64 -34.09
C ARG A 446 2.24 -34.16 -34.51
N TRP A 447 1.16 -33.44 -34.22
CA TRP A 447 1.12 -31.99 -34.50
C TRP A 447 2.12 -31.21 -33.63
N GLN A 448 2.45 -31.69 -32.43
CA GLN A 448 3.43 -31.06 -31.53
C GLN A 448 4.85 -31.10 -32.08
N SER A 449 5.15 -32.08 -32.94
CA SER A 449 6.43 -32.26 -33.62
C SER A 449 6.50 -31.62 -35.02
N MET A 450 5.50 -30.84 -35.44
CA MET A 450 5.53 -30.16 -36.74
C MET A 450 6.38 -28.89 -36.70
N GLY A 451 7.44 -28.83 -37.50
CA GLY A 451 8.37 -27.70 -37.55
C GLY A 451 9.59 -27.83 -36.63
N THR A 452 9.78 -29.00 -36.02
CA THR A 452 11.05 -29.41 -35.39
C THR A 452 11.96 -30.07 -36.44
N ASP A 453 13.25 -30.21 -36.14
CA ASP A 453 14.29 -30.78 -37.03
C ASP A 453 13.96 -32.18 -37.61
N SER A 454 12.93 -32.83 -37.11
CA SER A 454 12.44 -34.16 -37.47
C SER A 454 11.31 -34.20 -38.51
N THR A 455 10.83 -33.07 -39.03
CA THR A 455 9.73 -33.02 -40.02
C THR A 455 10.04 -32.09 -41.18
N SER A 456 9.79 -32.54 -42.42
CA SER A 456 9.96 -31.76 -43.65
C SER A 456 8.62 -31.20 -44.15
N SER A 457 8.64 -30.12 -44.94
CA SER A 457 7.45 -29.59 -45.64
C SER A 457 6.85 -30.59 -46.63
N GLU A 458 7.58 -31.65 -46.98
CA GLU A 458 7.07 -32.75 -47.81
C GLU A 458 6.12 -33.68 -47.05
N ASP A 459 6.15 -33.68 -45.71
CA ASP A 459 5.39 -34.63 -44.87
C ASP A 459 3.93 -34.22 -44.63
N TYR A 460 3.59 -32.95 -44.88
CA TYR A 460 2.27 -32.40 -44.62
C TYR A 460 1.78 -31.48 -45.75
N PHE A 461 0.46 -31.34 -45.85
CA PHE A 461 -0.20 -30.31 -46.63
C PHE A 461 -0.39 -29.07 -45.76
N VAL A 462 -0.23 -27.88 -46.36
CA VAL A 462 -0.65 -26.60 -45.77
C VAL A 462 -1.88 -26.14 -46.51
N TRP A 463 -3.01 -26.08 -45.82
CA TRP A 463 -4.28 -25.71 -46.41
C TRP A 463 -4.88 -24.51 -45.69
N THR A 464 -5.62 -23.71 -46.45
CA THR A 464 -6.44 -22.62 -45.92
C THR A 464 -7.89 -22.86 -46.32
N ASP A 465 -8.75 -23.06 -45.32
CA ASP A 465 -10.20 -23.17 -45.52
C ASP A 465 -10.84 -21.81 -45.38
N ILE A 466 -11.65 -21.43 -46.36
CA ILE A 466 -12.39 -20.17 -46.38
C ILE A 466 -13.85 -20.47 -46.07
N LEU A 467 -14.35 -19.86 -45.01
CA LEU A 467 -15.69 -20.03 -44.49
C LEU A 467 -16.39 -18.67 -44.44
N SER A 468 -17.69 -18.67 -44.73
CA SER A 468 -18.57 -17.53 -44.51
C SER A 468 -19.49 -17.82 -43.32
N TYR A 469 -19.78 -16.79 -42.52
CA TYR A 469 -20.67 -16.92 -41.38
C TYR A 469 -22.05 -16.35 -41.71
N GLU A 470 -23.05 -17.22 -41.72
CA GLU A 470 -24.43 -16.83 -41.91
C GLU A 470 -25.08 -16.52 -40.56
N ARG A 471 -25.13 -15.22 -40.24
CA ARG A 471 -25.57 -14.71 -38.94
C ARG A 471 -27.01 -15.09 -38.59
N GLY A 472 -27.90 -15.14 -39.58
CA GLY A 472 -29.33 -15.40 -39.37
C GLY A 472 -29.63 -16.81 -38.87
N SER A 473 -28.79 -17.78 -39.25
CA SER A 473 -28.92 -19.18 -38.86
C SER A 473 -27.85 -19.67 -37.89
N ASP A 474 -26.87 -18.82 -37.51
CA ASP A 474 -25.69 -19.17 -36.71
C ASP A 474 -24.95 -20.37 -37.32
N VAL A 475 -24.54 -20.24 -38.58
CA VAL A 475 -23.97 -21.34 -39.38
C VAL A 475 -22.67 -20.92 -40.03
N LEU A 476 -21.70 -21.83 -40.06
CA LEU A 476 -20.53 -21.69 -40.91
C LEU A 476 -20.76 -22.41 -42.25
N MET A 477 -20.62 -21.66 -43.33
CA MET A 477 -20.74 -22.14 -44.70
C MET A 477 -19.35 -22.23 -45.32
N PHE A 478 -18.97 -23.42 -45.76
CA PHE A 478 -17.70 -23.60 -46.44
C PHE A 478 -17.77 -23.01 -47.85
N VAL A 479 -16.79 -22.15 -48.19
CA VAL A 479 -16.72 -21.48 -49.50
C VAL A 479 -15.77 -22.21 -50.42
N LYS A 480 -14.50 -22.34 -50.02
CA LYS A 480 -13.44 -22.99 -50.80
C LYS A 480 -12.23 -23.32 -49.93
N ARG A 481 -11.37 -24.21 -50.42
CA ARG A 481 -10.05 -24.49 -49.85
C ARG A 481 -8.95 -24.05 -50.81
N ILE A 482 -7.89 -23.48 -50.26
CA ILE A 482 -6.69 -23.13 -50.99
C ILE A 482 -5.56 -24.08 -50.56
N GLY A 483 -4.97 -24.74 -51.55
CA GLY A 483 -3.79 -25.60 -51.41
C GLY A 483 -2.49 -24.82 -51.20
N ASP A 484 -1.43 -25.51 -50.81
CA ASP A 484 -0.07 -24.95 -50.64
C ASP A 484 0.48 -24.29 -51.92
N LYS A 485 0.07 -24.79 -53.08
CA LYS A 485 0.44 -24.27 -54.41
C LYS A 485 -0.57 -23.26 -54.99
N GLY A 486 -1.53 -22.78 -54.20
CA GLY A 486 -2.57 -21.85 -54.66
C GLY A 486 -3.75 -22.52 -55.40
N GLU A 487 -3.77 -23.84 -55.42
CA GLU A 487 -4.84 -24.65 -56.01
C GLU A 487 -6.17 -24.42 -55.27
N THR A 488 -7.25 -24.10 -56.00
CA THR A 488 -8.58 -23.91 -55.40
C THR A 488 -9.42 -25.18 -55.49
N TYR A 489 -9.92 -25.62 -54.35
CA TYR A 489 -10.79 -26.78 -54.19
C TYR A 489 -12.19 -26.34 -53.73
N VAL A 490 -13.21 -26.92 -54.34
CA VAL A 490 -14.62 -26.63 -54.05
C VAL A 490 -15.39 -27.91 -53.77
N SER A 491 -16.44 -27.81 -52.97
CA SER A 491 -17.30 -28.94 -52.60
C SER A 491 -18.30 -29.29 -53.69
N VAL A 492 -18.39 -30.58 -53.99
CA VAL A 492 -19.30 -31.15 -54.99
C VAL A 492 -19.97 -32.41 -54.46
N ALA A 493 -21.20 -32.66 -54.85
CA ALA A 493 -21.84 -33.95 -54.69
C ALA A 493 -21.52 -34.84 -55.90
N ASP A 494 -21.10 -36.07 -55.63
CA ASP A 494 -20.98 -37.09 -56.66
C ASP A 494 -22.35 -37.73 -56.99
N LYS A 495 -22.39 -38.65 -57.95
CA LYS A 495 -23.63 -39.30 -58.42
C LYS A 495 -24.37 -40.09 -57.34
N ASN A 496 -23.69 -40.44 -56.25
CA ASN A 496 -24.27 -41.16 -55.11
C ASN A 496 -24.72 -40.21 -53.99
N GLY A 497 -24.54 -38.89 -54.17
CA GLY A 497 -24.81 -37.88 -53.14
C GLY A 497 -23.69 -37.74 -52.12
N ASP A 498 -22.55 -38.42 -52.29
CA ASP A 498 -21.39 -38.26 -51.41
C ASP A 498 -20.68 -36.94 -51.72
N ILE A 499 -20.43 -36.14 -50.70
CA ILE A 499 -19.73 -34.86 -50.85
C ILE A 499 -18.23 -35.10 -50.99
N ARG A 500 -17.60 -34.42 -51.95
CA ARG A 500 -16.16 -34.47 -52.24
C ARG A 500 -15.61 -33.09 -52.56
N PHE A 501 -14.29 -32.97 -52.50
CA PHE A 501 -13.57 -31.79 -52.96
C PHE A 501 -12.86 -32.07 -54.26
N VAL A 502 -13.11 -31.22 -55.24
CA VAL A 502 -12.47 -31.28 -56.55
C VAL A 502 -11.80 -29.96 -56.85
N LEU A 503 -10.73 -30.03 -57.63
CA LEU A 503 -10.07 -28.86 -58.18
C LEU A 503 -11.09 -28.08 -59.02
N GLU A 504 -11.20 -26.77 -58.81
CA GLU A 504 -12.22 -25.93 -59.44
C GLU A 504 -12.19 -26.02 -60.98
N SER A 505 -11.00 -26.13 -61.57
CA SER A 505 -10.83 -26.32 -63.03
C SER A 505 -11.42 -27.63 -63.58
N ARG A 506 -11.69 -28.64 -62.74
CA ARG A 506 -12.34 -29.89 -63.16
C ARG A 506 -13.85 -29.78 -63.28
N LEU A 507 -14.46 -28.69 -62.80
CA LEU A 507 -15.89 -28.42 -62.95
C LEU A 507 -16.26 -27.93 -64.35
N GLU A 508 -15.29 -27.40 -65.11
CA GLU A 508 -15.51 -26.88 -66.47
C GLU A 508 -15.85 -27.98 -67.48
N ASN A 509 -15.59 -29.26 -67.14
CA ASN A 509 -15.90 -30.40 -67.99
C ASN A 509 -17.22 -31.09 -67.55
N PRO A 510 -18.33 -30.91 -68.29
CA PRO A 510 -19.65 -31.43 -67.92
C PRO A 510 -19.73 -32.98 -67.92
N ALA A 511 -18.75 -33.68 -68.51
CA ALA A 511 -18.69 -35.14 -68.49
C ALA A 511 -18.46 -35.74 -67.08
N ASN A 512 -17.99 -34.93 -66.13
CA ASN A 512 -17.63 -35.39 -64.80
C ASN A 512 -18.84 -35.60 -63.86
N GLY A 513 -20.01 -35.05 -64.20
CA GLY A 513 -21.27 -35.27 -63.46
C GLY A 513 -21.27 -34.78 -62.01
N PHE A 514 -20.39 -33.82 -61.68
CA PHE A 514 -20.33 -33.19 -60.36
C PHE A 514 -21.31 -32.01 -60.28
N GLN A 515 -22.05 -31.91 -59.19
CA GLN A 515 -22.86 -30.74 -58.88
C GLN A 515 -22.25 -30.04 -57.67
N LYS A 516 -22.16 -28.70 -57.71
CA LYS A 516 -21.66 -27.94 -56.56
C LYS A 516 -22.56 -28.22 -55.37
N ALA A 517 -21.94 -28.60 -54.24
CA ALA A 517 -22.64 -28.89 -53.01
C ALA A 517 -22.30 -27.83 -51.97
N GLU A 518 -23.32 -27.32 -51.30
CA GLU A 518 -23.14 -26.42 -50.17
C GLU A 518 -22.83 -27.24 -48.91
N LEU A 519 -21.80 -26.83 -48.19
CA LEU A 519 -21.37 -27.48 -46.96
C LEU A 519 -21.68 -26.58 -45.78
N ARG A 520 -22.63 -27.05 -44.98
CA ARG A 520 -23.24 -26.35 -43.86
C ARG A 520 -22.77 -26.97 -42.54
N PHE A 521 -22.22 -26.15 -41.65
CA PHE A 521 -21.78 -26.56 -40.33
C PHE A 521 -22.63 -25.87 -39.26
N ASP A 522 -23.41 -26.66 -38.54
CA ASP A 522 -24.34 -26.20 -37.50
C ASP A 522 -23.68 -26.31 -36.11
N PRO A 523 -23.94 -25.38 -35.18
CA PRO A 523 -23.33 -25.36 -33.85
C PRO A 523 -23.81 -26.53 -32.99
N GLU A 524 -22.89 -27.21 -32.32
CA GLU A 524 -23.18 -28.31 -31.41
C GLU A 524 -23.75 -27.79 -30.08
N LYS A 525 -24.95 -28.26 -29.73
CA LYS A 525 -25.69 -27.81 -28.53
C LYS A 525 -25.07 -28.25 -27.21
N SER A 526 -24.28 -29.32 -27.16
CA SER A 526 -23.73 -29.89 -25.92
C SER A 526 -22.50 -29.16 -25.38
N GLY A 527 -21.92 -28.24 -26.15
CA GLY A 527 -20.72 -27.47 -25.79
C GLY A 527 -20.94 -25.96 -25.65
N GLU A 528 -22.20 -25.50 -25.65
CA GLU A 528 -22.50 -24.06 -25.54
C GLU A 528 -21.98 -23.50 -24.21
N SER A 529 -20.81 -22.84 -24.27
CA SER A 529 -20.34 -22.03 -23.17
C SER A 529 -21.17 -20.76 -23.17
N HIS A 530 -22.12 -20.65 -22.23
CA HIS A 530 -22.94 -19.45 -22.08
C HIS A 530 -22.14 -18.31 -21.42
N TRP A 531 -21.02 -17.90 -22.03
CA TRP A 531 -20.19 -16.80 -21.54
C TRP A 531 -20.98 -15.51 -21.37
N THR A 532 -21.91 -15.23 -22.28
CA THR A 532 -22.83 -14.10 -22.17
C THR A 532 -23.72 -14.22 -20.93
N LEU A 533 -24.26 -15.41 -20.64
CA LEU A 533 -25.05 -15.65 -19.42
C LEU A 533 -24.16 -15.57 -18.17
N PHE A 534 -22.95 -16.12 -18.22
CA PHE A 534 -21.98 -16.08 -17.13
C PHE A 534 -21.56 -14.64 -16.79
N PHE A 535 -21.23 -13.83 -17.79
CA PHE A 535 -20.88 -12.43 -17.59
C PHE A 535 -22.10 -11.60 -17.16
N GLY A 536 -23.29 -11.90 -17.70
CA GLY A 536 -24.54 -11.27 -17.29
C GLY A 536 -24.91 -11.59 -15.84
N LEU A 537 -24.84 -12.85 -15.43
CA LEU A 537 -25.05 -13.28 -14.04
C LEU A 537 -23.96 -12.73 -13.11
N GLY A 538 -22.71 -12.69 -13.56
CA GLY A 538 -21.59 -12.07 -12.84
C GLY A 538 -21.82 -10.57 -12.62
N PHE A 539 -22.30 -9.86 -13.64
CA PHE A 539 -22.70 -8.46 -13.53
C PHE A 539 -23.86 -8.28 -12.55
N LEU A 540 -24.90 -9.10 -12.65
CA LEU A 540 -26.06 -9.03 -11.75
C LEU A 540 -25.66 -9.35 -10.30
N ALA A 541 -24.83 -10.36 -10.07
CA ALA A 541 -24.33 -10.73 -8.75
C ALA A 541 -23.43 -9.63 -8.18
N ALA A 542 -22.49 -9.10 -8.96
CA ALA A 542 -21.62 -8.00 -8.54
C ALA A 542 -22.43 -6.71 -8.27
N SER A 543 -23.44 -6.42 -9.09
CA SER A 543 -24.35 -5.28 -8.91
C SER A 543 -25.25 -5.44 -7.68
N LEU A 544 -25.69 -6.68 -7.41
CA LEU A 544 -26.45 -7.01 -6.20
C LEU A 544 -25.59 -6.84 -4.96
N LEU A 545 -24.34 -7.35 -4.97
CA LEU A 545 -23.38 -7.15 -3.89
C LEU A 545 -23.07 -5.66 -3.69
N TYR A 546 -22.80 -4.92 -4.76
CA TYR A 546 -22.61 -3.47 -4.75
C TYR A 546 -23.82 -2.73 -4.12
N ARG A 547 -25.03 -3.18 -4.42
CA ARG A 547 -26.28 -2.63 -3.87
C ARG A 547 -26.47 -3.00 -2.41
N ILE A 548 -26.28 -4.26 -2.02
CA ILE A 548 -26.37 -4.75 -0.63
C ILE A 548 -25.37 -4.00 0.25
N GLU A 549 -24.16 -3.78 -0.23
CA GLU A 549 -23.12 -2.99 0.43
C GLU A 549 -23.46 -1.48 0.50
N GLY A 550 -24.44 -1.01 -0.29
CA GLY A 550 -24.92 0.38 -0.33
C GLY A 550 -26.16 0.69 0.52
N ILE A 551 -26.97 -0.32 0.89
CA ILE A 551 -28.21 -0.15 1.68
C ILE A 551 -27.98 0.51 3.06
N PRO A 552 -26.89 0.25 3.80
CA PRO A 552 -26.64 0.90 5.09
C PRO A 552 -26.36 2.42 4.99
N LEU A 553 -25.89 2.91 3.83
CA LEU A 553 -25.50 4.31 3.64
C LEU A 553 -26.68 5.22 3.29
N LEU A 554 -27.70 4.70 2.58
CA LEU A 554 -28.92 5.45 2.23
C LEU A 554 -29.83 5.73 3.43
N ASN A 555 -29.86 4.81 4.41
CA ASN A 555 -30.63 5.01 5.65
C ASN A 555 -30.01 6.08 6.59
N ARG A 556 -28.73 6.42 6.42
CA ARG A 556 -28.07 7.51 7.17
C ARG A 556 -28.38 8.90 6.58
N SER A 557 -28.40 9.04 5.25
CA SER A 557 -28.77 10.31 4.60
C SER A 557 -30.19 10.77 4.93
N LYS A 558 -31.15 9.84 5.08
CA LYS A 558 -32.51 10.20 5.52
C LYS A 558 -32.63 10.60 6.98
N LYS A 559 -31.66 10.23 7.84
CA LYS A 559 -31.66 10.57 9.27
C LYS A 559 -30.94 11.90 9.56
N SER A 560 -30.03 12.36 8.69
CA SER A 560 -29.41 13.68 8.83
C SER A 560 -30.35 14.81 8.39
N ASP A 561 -31.23 14.56 7.42
CA ASP A 561 -32.18 15.58 6.92
C ASP A 561 -33.42 15.74 7.81
N SER A 562 -33.72 14.79 8.71
CA SER A 562 -34.88 14.87 9.62
C SER A 562 -34.60 15.61 10.94
N THR A 563 -33.38 16.10 11.15
CA THR A 563 -32.97 16.76 12.41
C THR A 563 -32.70 18.26 12.23
N GLN A 564 -33.02 18.81 11.04
CA GLN A 564 -32.97 20.24 10.73
C GLN A 564 -34.34 20.84 10.33
N ALA A 565 -35.45 20.21 10.75
CA ALA A 565 -36.79 20.75 10.56
C ALA A 565 -37.48 21.05 11.90
#